data_AF-A0A958Y5C1-F1
#
_entry.id   AF-A0A958Y5C1-F1
#
_cell.length_a   1.000
_cell.length_b   1.000
_cell.length_c   1.000
_cell.angle_alpha   90.00
_cell.angle_beta   90.00
_cell.angle_gamma   90.00
#
_symmetry.space_group_name_H-M   'P 1'
#
loop_
_entity.id
_entity.type
_entity.pdbx_description
1 polymer ?
#
loop_
_entity_poly.entity_id
_entity_poly.type
_entity_poly.pdbx_seq_one_letter_code
_entity_poly.pdbx_strand_id
1 'polypeptide(L)'
;MTETPNIRSPFKFLDPYEKEDHHLFFGRERETEQLYEQIQSAKLLLVYGASGTGKTSIINCGLTNKFGDTDWNPLFIRRGQNLTASTLEQIHAQLREKNKSLPAGASITAGVEQLFWARYIPVYLIFDQFEELFIQGDPITEQKPFFDEMSRLLKAETFCRVILVMREEYLAWLSDFEAVIPDLFDNRLRIERMSERQLRHVIKGTLSAKEFNIELQESDATAAKIIDNIRNERREVDLTELQVYLDHLYRRAQVNKGRQVFNPQLAREAGEMKNVLTQFLEEQLDLLEDNLKSRFQLPDPKGVPLEILFTLVTNERTKRAMSKEDILRRLAQLPPERRFSPKVLDYCLEEFNRLRLLNQTD
;
A
#
# COMPACT_ATOMS: atom_id res chain seq x y z
N MET A 1 -16.56 -33.04 8.42
CA MET A 1 -15.96 -31.93 7.66
C MET A 1 -14.69 -31.57 8.42
N THR A 2 -13.55 -32.00 7.92
CA THR A 2 -12.24 -31.75 8.53
C THR A 2 -11.95 -30.26 8.40
N GLU A 3 -11.88 -29.55 9.53
CA GLU A 3 -11.34 -28.20 9.59
C GLU A 3 -9.99 -28.18 8.86
N THR A 4 -9.93 -27.50 7.72
CA THR A 4 -8.66 -27.17 7.08
C THR A 4 -7.87 -26.37 8.10
N PRO A 5 -6.67 -26.84 8.52
CA PRO A 5 -5.85 -26.09 9.46
C PRO A 5 -5.67 -24.68 8.91
N ASN A 6 -5.85 -23.66 9.76
CA ASN A 6 -5.67 -22.27 9.40
C ASN A 6 -4.17 -22.01 9.16
N ILE A 7 -3.69 -22.45 7.99
CA ILE A 7 -2.32 -22.27 7.54
C ILE A 7 -2.13 -20.77 7.35
N ARG A 8 -1.39 -20.14 8.26
CA ARG A 8 -1.03 -18.74 8.14
C ARG A 8 -0.07 -18.60 6.95
N SER A 9 -0.58 -18.02 5.88
CA SER A 9 0.18 -17.78 4.67
C SER A 9 1.30 -16.75 4.89
N PRO A 10 2.49 -16.96 4.30
CA PRO A 10 3.62 -16.06 4.48
C PRO A 10 3.57 -14.82 3.56
N PHE A 11 2.66 -14.77 2.59
CA PHE A 11 2.57 -13.69 1.61
C PHE A 11 1.89 -12.43 2.17
N LYS A 12 2.33 -11.25 1.70
CA LYS A 12 1.94 -9.95 2.26
C LYS A 12 0.66 -9.36 1.69
N PHE A 13 0.12 -9.92 0.60
CA PHE A 13 -1.07 -9.41 -0.10
C PHE A 13 -0.95 -7.91 -0.45
N LEU A 14 -1.79 -7.06 0.16
CA LEU A 14 -1.80 -5.61 -0.03
C LEU A 14 -0.82 -4.87 0.88
N ASP A 15 -0.26 -5.54 1.89
CA ASP A 15 0.68 -4.92 2.81
C ASP A 15 1.99 -4.61 2.08
N PRO A 16 2.53 -3.39 2.23
CA PRO A 16 3.87 -3.10 1.72
C PRO A 16 4.94 -3.93 2.45
N TYR A 17 6.09 -4.09 1.79
CA TYR A 17 7.29 -4.55 2.48
C TYR A 17 7.84 -3.41 3.34
N GLU A 18 8.23 -3.73 4.57
CA GLU A 18 8.77 -2.83 5.58
C GLU A 18 10.28 -3.05 5.78
N LYS A 19 10.92 -2.26 6.65
CA LYS A 19 12.37 -2.33 6.91
C LYS A 19 12.82 -3.75 7.23
N GLU A 20 12.05 -4.48 8.02
CA GLU A 20 12.36 -5.83 8.52
C GLU A 20 12.21 -6.92 7.45
N ASP A 21 11.46 -6.66 6.38
CA ASP A 21 11.24 -7.64 5.30
C ASP A 21 12.32 -7.57 4.20
N HIS A 22 13.43 -6.85 4.42
CA HIS A 22 14.44 -6.61 3.39
C HIS A 22 15.00 -7.89 2.76
N HIS A 23 15.12 -8.98 3.52
CA HIS A 23 15.55 -10.28 3.00
C HIS A 23 14.55 -10.94 2.05
N LEU A 24 13.32 -10.43 1.97
CA LEU A 24 12.28 -10.86 1.05
C LEU A 24 12.03 -9.86 -0.09
N PHE A 25 12.69 -8.70 -0.07
CA PHE A 25 12.51 -7.61 -1.02
C PHE A 25 13.51 -7.71 -2.18
N PHE A 26 13.04 -8.22 -3.33
CA PHE A 26 13.88 -8.51 -4.50
C PHE A 26 13.49 -7.69 -5.73
N GLY A 27 14.43 -7.52 -6.66
CA GLY A 27 14.17 -7.05 -8.02
C GLY A 27 14.02 -5.53 -8.17
N ARG A 28 14.23 -4.76 -7.09
CA ARG A 28 14.17 -3.29 -7.05
C ARG A 28 15.48 -2.64 -6.64
N GLU A 29 16.59 -3.38 -6.71
CA GLU A 29 17.89 -2.93 -6.23
C GLU A 29 18.36 -1.65 -6.95
N ARG A 30 18.16 -1.59 -8.27
CA ARG A 30 18.54 -0.43 -9.10
C ARG A 30 17.69 0.79 -8.81
N GLU A 31 16.37 0.62 -8.78
CA GLU A 31 15.43 1.70 -8.49
C GLU A 31 15.63 2.25 -7.07
N THR A 32 16.01 1.37 -6.12
CA THR A 32 16.31 1.77 -4.73
C THR A 32 17.57 2.62 -4.66
N GLU A 33 18.62 2.25 -5.40
CA GLU A 33 19.85 3.04 -5.49
C GLU A 33 19.58 4.42 -6.09
N GLN A 34 18.86 4.47 -7.22
CA GLN A 34 18.51 5.72 -7.89
C GLN A 34 17.68 6.64 -6.99
N LEU A 35 16.70 6.06 -6.28
CA LEU A 35 15.88 6.78 -5.30
C LEU A 35 16.74 7.39 -4.18
N TYR A 36 17.68 6.62 -3.65
CA TYR A 36 18.60 7.06 -2.60
C TYR A 36 19.55 8.17 -3.08
N GLU A 37 20.15 8.02 -4.26
CA GLU A 37 21.03 9.05 -4.84
C GLU A 37 20.28 10.36 -5.10
N GLN A 38 19.08 10.29 -5.71
CA GLN A 38 18.29 11.47 -6.04
C GLN A 38 17.84 12.23 -4.80
N ILE A 39 17.30 11.55 -3.78
CA ILE A 39 16.83 12.22 -2.56
C ILE A 39 17.97 12.90 -1.79
N GLN A 40 19.20 12.39 -1.91
CA GLN A 40 20.36 13.01 -1.28
C GLN A 40 20.75 14.34 -1.97
N SER A 41 20.52 14.44 -3.28
CA SER A 41 20.87 15.61 -4.10
C SER A 41 19.79 16.70 -4.20
N ALA A 42 18.54 16.42 -3.83
CA ALA A 42 17.41 17.32 -4.01
C ALA A 42 16.56 17.49 -2.73
N LYS A 43 15.92 18.66 -2.57
CA LYS A 43 14.95 18.92 -1.48
C LYS A 43 13.58 18.30 -1.75
N LEU A 44 13.24 18.08 -3.01
CA LEU A 44 11.95 17.54 -3.45
C LEU A 44 12.20 16.43 -4.47
N LEU A 45 11.53 15.30 -4.29
CA LEU A 45 11.56 14.18 -5.23
C LEU A 45 10.14 13.66 -5.48
N LEU A 46 9.76 13.57 -6.75
CA LEU A 46 8.52 12.95 -7.18
C LEU A 46 8.75 11.48 -7.57
N VAL A 47 8.19 10.55 -6.79
CA VAL A 47 8.17 9.12 -7.10
C VAL A 47 6.80 8.75 -7.62
N TYR A 48 6.73 8.23 -8.85
CA TYR A 48 5.45 7.94 -9.48
C TYR A 48 5.45 6.65 -10.28
N GLY A 49 4.26 6.13 -10.60
CA GLY A 49 4.10 4.94 -11.43
C GLY A 49 2.72 4.33 -11.26
N ALA A 50 2.41 3.36 -12.13
CA ALA A 50 1.13 2.65 -12.11
C ALA A 50 0.82 2.03 -10.73
N SER A 51 -0.46 1.77 -10.45
CA SER A 51 -0.86 1.00 -9.26
C SER A 51 -0.21 -0.39 -9.27
N GLY A 52 0.07 -0.93 -8.08
CA GLY A 52 0.63 -2.29 -7.94
C GLY A 52 2.10 -2.45 -8.35
N THR A 53 2.83 -1.35 -8.61
CA THR A 53 4.27 -1.37 -8.95
C THR A 53 5.19 -1.48 -7.73
N GLY A 54 4.65 -1.37 -6.50
CA GLY A 54 5.42 -1.46 -5.26
C GLY A 54 6.05 -0.15 -4.80
N LYS A 55 5.45 1.01 -5.11
CA LYS A 55 5.91 2.35 -4.70
C LYS A 55 6.08 2.48 -3.18
N THR A 56 5.07 2.08 -2.40
CA THR A 56 5.17 2.11 -0.93
C THR A 56 6.27 1.17 -0.43
N SER A 57 6.35 -0.07 -0.96
CA SER A 57 7.39 -1.04 -0.59
C SER A 57 8.81 -0.57 -0.90
N ILE A 58 9.05 0.09 -2.03
CA ILE A 58 10.40 0.60 -2.35
C ILE A 58 10.81 1.73 -1.41
N ILE A 59 9.86 2.51 -0.88
CA ILE A 59 10.16 3.54 0.13
C ILE A 59 10.35 2.89 1.51
N ASN A 60 9.34 2.14 1.98
CA ASN A 60 9.30 1.57 3.33
C ASN A 60 10.41 0.54 3.58
N CYS A 61 10.67 -0.32 2.59
CA CYS A 61 11.71 -1.34 2.68
C CYS A 61 13.01 -0.88 2.00
N GLY A 62 12.97 -0.60 0.70
CA GLY A 62 14.16 -0.32 -0.10
C GLY A 62 14.93 0.91 0.42
N LEU A 63 14.31 2.08 0.37
CA LEU A 63 14.92 3.35 0.74
C LEU A 63 15.30 3.39 2.23
N THR A 64 14.40 2.97 3.12
CA THR A 64 14.67 2.93 4.56
C THR A 64 15.93 2.11 4.88
N ASN A 65 16.18 0.99 4.19
CA ASN A 65 17.38 0.16 4.40
C ASN A 65 18.67 0.75 3.81
N LYS A 66 18.59 1.84 3.04
CA LYS A 66 19.78 2.58 2.56
C LYS A 66 20.31 3.59 3.57
N PHE A 67 19.51 3.98 4.56
CA PHE A 67 19.94 4.91 5.58
C PHE A 67 20.39 4.21 6.87
N GLY A 68 21.40 4.80 7.52
CA GLY A 68 21.73 4.46 8.91
C GLY A 68 20.72 5.06 9.90
N ASP A 69 20.70 4.54 11.12
CA ASP A 69 19.77 5.00 12.17
C ASP A 69 19.99 6.46 12.59
N THR A 70 21.16 7.03 12.27
CA THR A 70 21.55 8.42 12.56
C THR A 70 21.25 9.40 11.43
N ASP A 71 20.74 8.93 10.30
CA ASP A 71 20.68 9.72 9.06
C ASP A 71 19.23 9.82 8.53
N TRP A 72 18.32 9.13 9.21
CA TRP A 72 16.94 8.89 8.80
C TRP A 72 15.96 9.33 9.87
N ASN A 73 15.23 10.41 9.61
CA ASN A 73 14.07 10.81 10.40
C ASN A 73 12.83 10.94 9.49
N PRO A 74 12.22 9.81 9.08
CA PRO A 74 11.07 9.82 8.18
C PRO A 74 9.78 10.16 8.93
N LEU A 75 8.91 10.91 8.26
CA LEU A 75 7.50 11.04 8.61
C LEU A 75 6.70 10.53 7.41
N PHE A 76 6.09 9.36 7.58
CA PHE A 76 5.18 8.78 6.59
C PHE A 76 3.81 9.41 6.76
N ILE A 77 3.34 10.09 5.72
CA ILE A 77 2.16 10.93 5.75
C ILE A 77 1.22 10.47 4.64
N ARG A 78 -0.03 10.24 4.99
CA ARG A 78 -1.16 10.16 4.06
C ARG A 78 -2.14 11.28 4.36
N ARG A 79 -3.07 11.54 3.46
CA ARG A 79 -4.00 12.67 3.58
C ARG A 79 -4.88 12.60 4.82
N GLY A 80 -5.40 11.42 5.15
CA GLY A 80 -6.45 11.29 6.17
C GLY A 80 -7.63 12.22 5.85
N GLN A 81 -8.00 13.09 6.79
CA GLN A 81 -9.04 14.11 6.55
C GLN A 81 -8.51 15.36 5.84
N ASN A 82 -7.25 15.73 6.09
CA ASN A 82 -6.59 16.91 5.53
C ASN A 82 -5.06 16.76 5.61
N LEU A 83 -4.37 16.96 4.49
CA LEU A 83 -2.94 16.65 4.38
C LEU A 83 -2.04 17.50 5.32
N THR A 84 -2.36 18.78 5.48
CA THR A 84 -1.62 19.67 6.40
C THR A 84 -1.82 19.24 7.85
N ALA A 85 -3.06 18.91 8.22
CA ALA A 85 -3.38 18.44 9.57
C ALA A 85 -2.64 17.12 9.89
N SER A 86 -2.69 16.14 8.98
CA SER A 86 -1.98 14.86 9.13
C SER A 86 -0.46 15.03 9.21
N THR A 87 0.10 16.00 8.47
CA THR A 87 1.53 16.33 8.58
C THR A 87 1.88 16.85 9.98
N LEU A 88 1.11 17.82 10.50
CA LEU A 88 1.33 18.38 11.83
C LEU A 88 1.11 17.34 12.94
N GLU A 89 0.18 16.41 12.75
CA GLU A 89 -0.05 15.30 13.68
C GLU A 89 1.17 14.38 13.78
N GLN A 90 1.76 13.97 12.64
CA GLN A 90 2.99 13.16 12.63
C GLN A 90 4.18 13.89 13.29
N ILE A 91 4.31 15.19 13.03
CA ILE A 91 5.33 16.02 13.69
C ILE A 91 5.09 16.07 15.21
N HIS A 92 3.86 16.30 15.66
CA HIS A 92 3.51 16.30 17.08
C HIS A 92 3.80 14.95 17.75
N ALA A 93 3.48 13.84 17.09
CA ALA A 93 3.75 12.50 17.60
C ALA A 93 5.25 12.31 17.87
N GLN A 94 6.13 12.59 16.89
CA GLN A 94 7.57 12.46 17.06
C GLN A 94 8.16 13.42 18.10
N LEU A 95 7.65 14.65 18.21
CA LEU A 95 8.12 15.60 19.23
C LEU A 95 7.74 15.15 20.65
N ARG A 96 6.55 14.55 20.82
CA ARG A 96 6.10 14.01 22.12
C ARG A 96 7.02 12.91 22.63
N GLU A 97 7.52 12.03 21.75
CA GLU A 97 8.52 11.00 22.12
C GLU A 97 9.81 11.61 22.70
N LYS A 98 10.08 12.89 22.41
CA LYS A 98 11.24 13.64 22.92
C LYS A 98 10.87 14.65 24.02
N ASN A 99 9.67 14.56 24.58
CA ASN A 99 9.13 15.52 25.56
C ASN A 99 9.19 16.99 25.07
N LYS A 100 9.02 17.20 23.75
CA LYS A 100 8.90 18.52 23.13
C LYS A 100 7.49 18.73 22.59
N SER A 101 7.13 19.98 22.35
CA SER A 101 5.84 20.36 21.76
C SER A 101 5.99 21.53 20.81
N LEU A 102 5.07 21.62 19.85
CA LEU A 102 4.90 22.79 19.00
C LEU A 102 3.81 23.71 19.56
N PRO A 103 3.93 25.04 19.40
CA PRO A 103 2.85 25.97 19.68
C PRO A 103 1.60 25.68 18.83
N ALA A 104 0.43 26.01 19.35
CA ALA A 104 -0.81 25.93 18.58
C ALA A 104 -0.73 26.84 17.33
N GLY A 105 -1.11 26.30 16.17
CA GLY A 105 -1.03 27.02 14.90
C GLY A 105 0.37 27.10 14.29
N ALA A 106 1.35 26.34 14.79
CA ALA A 106 2.66 26.25 14.17
C ALA A 106 2.60 25.75 12.72
N SER A 107 3.49 26.29 11.89
CA SER A 107 3.64 25.90 10.49
C SER A 107 4.36 24.55 10.36
N ILE A 108 4.26 23.90 9.19
CA ILE A 108 5.02 22.68 8.92
C ILE A 108 6.52 22.97 9.00
N THR A 109 6.94 24.13 8.51
CA THR A 109 8.34 24.59 8.55
C THR A 109 8.88 24.67 9.98
N ALA A 110 8.14 25.31 10.90
CA ALA A 110 8.55 25.39 12.31
C ALA A 110 8.62 24.01 12.97
N GLY A 111 7.71 23.11 12.62
CA GLY A 111 7.71 21.74 13.11
C GLY A 111 8.91 20.92 12.65
N VAL A 112 9.24 21.02 11.38
CA VAL A 112 10.44 20.41 10.78
C VAL A 112 11.72 20.92 11.43
N GLU A 113 11.85 22.23 11.65
CA GLU A 113 13.00 22.81 12.33
C GLU A 113 13.12 22.27 13.76
N GLN A 114 12.02 22.19 14.49
CA GLN A 114 12.03 21.69 15.86
C GLN A 114 12.39 20.20 15.93
N LEU A 115 11.95 19.38 14.97
CA LEU A 115 12.34 17.98 14.84
C LEU A 115 13.85 17.86 14.58
N PHE A 116 14.38 18.65 13.64
CA PHE A 116 15.81 18.69 13.37
C PHE A 116 16.59 19.03 14.64
N TRP A 117 16.26 20.10 15.36
CA TRP A 117 16.95 20.47 16.61
C TRP A 117 16.72 19.49 17.77
N ALA A 118 15.75 18.57 17.66
CA ALA A 118 15.56 17.51 18.64
C ALA A 118 16.49 16.32 18.45
N ARG A 119 16.93 16.05 17.21
CA ARG A 119 17.68 14.83 16.87
C ARG A 119 19.03 15.12 16.20
N TYR A 120 19.23 16.30 15.64
CA TYR A 120 20.31 16.64 14.71
C TYR A 120 20.37 15.71 13.49
N ILE A 121 19.21 15.24 13.03
CA ILE A 121 19.03 14.33 11.89
C ILE A 121 18.11 15.01 10.88
N PRO A 122 18.44 15.01 9.56
CA PRO A 122 17.56 15.55 8.54
C PRO A 122 16.18 14.90 8.54
N VAL A 123 15.14 15.72 8.34
CA VAL A 123 13.74 15.28 8.30
C VAL A 123 13.37 14.89 6.88
N TYR A 124 12.68 13.76 6.72
CA TYR A 124 12.14 13.32 5.43
C TYR A 124 10.62 13.26 5.52
N LEU A 125 9.93 14.20 4.86
CA LEU A 125 8.48 14.16 4.73
C LEU A 125 8.12 13.29 3.53
N ILE A 126 7.49 12.15 3.79
CA ILE A 126 7.15 11.15 2.78
C ILE A 126 5.64 11.13 2.64
N PHE A 127 5.14 11.74 1.57
CA PHE A 127 3.73 11.78 1.26
C PHE A 127 3.36 10.60 0.38
N ASP A 128 2.84 9.53 0.98
CA ASP A 128 2.38 8.33 0.26
C ASP A 128 0.93 8.48 -0.19
N GLN A 129 0.60 7.89 -1.34
CA GLN A 129 -0.72 8.06 -2.00
C GLN A 129 -1.11 9.54 -2.15
N PHE A 130 -0.16 10.39 -2.54
CA PHE A 130 -0.36 11.83 -2.61
C PHE A 130 -1.51 12.25 -3.53
N GLU A 131 -1.90 11.40 -4.50
CA GLU A 131 -3.09 11.61 -5.33
C GLU A 131 -4.40 11.76 -4.53
N GLU A 132 -4.49 11.29 -3.28
CA GLU A 132 -5.67 11.49 -2.44
C GLU A 132 -5.99 12.98 -2.22
N LEU A 133 -4.97 13.84 -2.21
CA LEU A 133 -5.12 15.29 -2.15
C LEU A 133 -6.00 15.81 -3.29
N PHE A 134 -5.84 15.23 -4.48
CA PHE A 134 -6.57 15.61 -5.68
C PHE A 134 -7.96 14.98 -5.74
N ILE A 135 -8.10 13.73 -5.27
CA ILE A 135 -9.35 12.98 -5.31
C ILE A 135 -10.36 13.50 -4.27
N GLN A 136 -9.87 13.91 -3.10
CA GLN A 136 -10.72 14.21 -1.93
C GLN A 136 -10.50 15.60 -1.35
N GLY A 137 -9.34 16.20 -1.61
CA GLY A 137 -9.03 17.51 -1.07
C GLY A 137 -9.71 18.62 -1.86
N ASP A 138 -10.29 19.57 -1.15
CA ASP A 138 -10.93 20.73 -1.76
C ASP A 138 -9.86 21.67 -2.36
N PRO A 139 -10.01 22.10 -3.63
CA PRO A 139 -9.00 22.91 -4.31
C PRO A 139 -8.64 24.22 -3.59
N ILE A 140 -9.63 24.86 -2.93
CA ILE A 140 -9.48 26.19 -2.34
C ILE A 140 -9.01 26.11 -0.89
N THR A 141 -9.58 25.19 -0.12
CA THR A 141 -9.39 25.11 1.33
C THR A 141 -8.29 24.13 1.75
N GLU A 142 -7.87 23.23 0.87
CA GLU A 142 -6.80 22.26 1.17
C GLU A 142 -5.66 22.29 0.16
N GLN A 143 -5.94 22.05 -1.13
CA GLN A 143 -4.87 21.85 -2.12
C GLN A 143 -3.97 23.09 -2.23
N LYS A 144 -4.55 24.25 -2.57
CA LYS A 144 -3.78 25.49 -2.69
C LYS A 144 -3.03 25.87 -1.40
N PRO A 145 -3.66 25.92 -0.21
CA PRO A 145 -2.96 26.20 1.03
C PRO A 145 -1.80 25.23 1.34
N PHE A 146 -1.97 23.94 1.03
CA PHE A 146 -0.91 22.95 1.21
C PHE A 146 0.30 23.24 0.30
N PHE A 147 0.08 23.50 -0.99
CA PHE A 147 1.17 23.83 -1.91
C PHE A 147 1.84 25.17 -1.56
N ASP A 148 1.09 26.15 -1.06
CA ASP A 148 1.66 27.41 -0.56
C ASP A 148 2.55 27.19 0.68
N GLU A 149 2.17 26.27 1.57
CA GLU A 149 2.99 25.85 2.73
C GLU A 149 4.23 25.07 2.28
N MET A 150 4.09 24.13 1.34
CA MET A 150 5.20 23.35 0.79
C MET A 150 6.22 24.26 0.06
N SER A 151 5.74 25.26 -0.70
CA SER A 151 6.61 26.25 -1.35
C SER A 151 7.43 27.03 -0.33
N ARG A 152 6.83 27.41 0.82
CA ARG A 152 7.53 28.06 1.93
C ARG A 152 8.57 27.14 2.57
N LEU A 153 8.23 25.87 2.81
CA LEU A 153 9.16 24.87 3.35
C LEU A 153 10.38 24.66 2.44
N LEU A 154 10.16 24.50 1.13
CA LEU A 154 11.25 24.23 0.17
C LEU A 154 12.19 25.44 0.01
N LYS A 155 11.65 26.67 0.09
CA LYS A 155 12.43 27.92 0.06
C LYS A 155 13.16 28.19 1.37
N ALA A 156 12.71 27.64 2.50
CA ALA A 156 13.38 27.79 3.78
C ALA A 156 14.72 27.01 3.82
N GLU A 157 15.67 27.52 4.59
CA GLU A 157 16.96 26.88 4.86
C GLU A 157 16.83 25.82 5.96
N THR A 158 16.03 24.79 5.70
CA THR A 158 15.81 23.66 6.61
C THR A 158 16.55 22.41 6.15
N PHE A 159 16.90 21.54 7.10
CA PHE A 159 17.41 20.19 6.81
C PHE A 159 16.26 19.23 6.56
N CYS A 160 15.45 19.54 5.56
CA CYS A 160 14.25 18.81 5.20
C CYS A 160 14.29 18.38 3.75
N ARG A 161 13.84 17.16 3.50
CA ARG A 161 13.61 16.62 2.17
C ARG A 161 12.19 16.10 2.07
N VAL A 162 11.59 16.24 0.90
CA VAL A 162 10.20 15.90 0.61
C VAL A 162 10.17 14.85 -0.49
N ILE A 163 9.43 13.77 -0.25
CA ILE A 163 9.14 12.75 -1.26
C ILE A 163 7.64 12.74 -1.49
N LEU A 164 7.21 13.02 -2.72
CA LEU A 164 5.82 12.85 -3.14
C LEU A 164 5.70 11.51 -3.85
N VAL A 165 4.90 10.59 -3.32
CA VAL A 165 4.68 9.26 -3.91
C VAL A 165 3.26 9.18 -4.43
N MET A 166 3.10 9.01 -5.75
CA MET A 166 1.75 9.01 -6.35
C MET A 166 1.57 8.13 -7.58
N ARG A 167 0.31 7.97 -7.97
CA ARG A 167 -0.10 7.33 -9.23
C ARG A 167 0.15 8.24 -10.44
N GLU A 168 0.60 7.64 -11.54
CA GLU A 168 1.06 8.38 -12.73
C GLU A 168 -0.06 9.07 -13.52
N GLU A 169 -1.28 8.56 -13.43
CA GLU A 169 -2.48 9.14 -14.04
C GLU A 169 -2.89 10.49 -13.43
N TYR A 170 -2.41 10.83 -12.23
CA TYR A 170 -2.70 12.10 -11.57
C TYR A 170 -1.61 13.17 -11.79
N LEU A 171 -0.57 12.88 -12.59
CA LEU A 171 0.50 13.85 -12.88
C LEU A 171 -0.02 15.14 -13.53
N ALA A 172 -1.04 15.04 -14.38
CA ALA A 172 -1.65 16.21 -15.02
C ALA A 172 -2.34 17.15 -14.02
N TRP A 173 -2.76 16.64 -12.86
CA TRP A 173 -3.39 17.48 -11.83
C TRP A 173 -2.30 18.10 -10.94
N LEU A 174 -1.17 17.40 -10.78
CA LEU A 174 0.01 17.94 -10.11
C LEU A 174 0.65 19.11 -10.90
N SER A 175 0.63 19.09 -12.24
CA SER A 175 1.23 20.14 -13.07
C SER A 175 0.61 21.53 -12.87
N ASP A 176 -0.64 21.61 -12.42
CA ASP A 176 -1.28 22.89 -12.10
C ASP A 176 -0.54 23.67 -11.00
N PHE A 177 0.27 22.98 -10.19
CA PHE A 177 1.02 23.56 -9.08
C PHE A 177 2.48 23.91 -9.42
N GLU A 178 2.93 23.73 -10.67
CA GLU A 178 4.22 24.27 -11.14
C GLU A 178 4.27 25.80 -11.01
N ALA A 179 3.12 26.48 -11.07
CA ALA A 179 3.02 27.92 -10.82
C ALA A 179 3.44 28.32 -9.39
N VAL A 180 3.31 27.40 -8.41
CA VAL A 180 3.63 27.62 -6.99
C VAL A 180 5.01 27.06 -6.64
N ILE A 181 5.38 25.95 -7.28
CA ILE A 181 6.66 25.26 -7.11
C ILE A 181 7.21 24.96 -8.52
N PRO A 182 8.02 25.87 -9.12
CA PRO A 182 8.50 25.70 -10.49
C PRO A 182 9.30 24.41 -10.71
N ASP A 183 10.10 24.01 -9.73
CA ASP A 183 11.01 22.85 -9.85
C ASP A 183 10.34 21.52 -9.44
N LEU A 184 9.00 21.45 -9.46
CA LEU A 184 8.20 20.32 -8.97
C LEU A 184 8.50 19.00 -9.68
N PHE A 185 8.88 19.07 -10.97
CA PHE A 185 9.14 17.90 -11.82
C PHE A 185 10.62 17.71 -12.16
N ASP A 186 11.52 18.57 -11.66
CA ASP A 186 12.96 18.53 -11.97
C ASP A 186 13.58 17.21 -11.52
N ASN A 187 13.19 16.75 -10.33
CA ASN A 187 13.66 15.50 -9.73
C ASN A 187 12.50 14.52 -9.66
N ARG A 188 12.48 13.55 -10.57
CA ARG A 188 11.44 12.54 -10.64
C ARG A 188 11.99 11.14 -10.92
N LEU A 189 11.39 10.15 -10.28
CA LEU A 189 11.67 8.74 -10.48
C LEU A 189 10.39 7.99 -10.81
N ARG A 190 10.33 7.39 -12.01
CA ARG A 190 9.24 6.51 -12.40
C ARG A 190 9.54 5.08 -11.98
N ILE A 191 8.69 4.50 -11.14
CA ILE A 191 8.73 3.08 -10.79
C ILE A 191 8.00 2.29 -11.86
N GLU A 192 8.78 1.73 -12.78
CA GLU A 192 8.27 0.91 -13.88
C GLU A 192 7.72 -0.42 -13.38
N ARG A 193 6.84 -1.03 -14.18
CA ARG A 193 6.43 -2.43 -13.95
C ARG A 193 7.64 -3.35 -14.10
N MET A 194 7.65 -4.44 -13.32
CA MET A 194 8.76 -5.38 -13.38
C MET A 194 8.82 -6.10 -14.73
N SER A 195 10.02 -6.16 -15.30
CA SER A 195 10.31 -7.02 -16.45
C SER A 195 10.15 -8.50 -16.09
N GLU A 196 9.99 -9.37 -17.08
CA GLU A 196 9.94 -10.83 -16.84
C GLU A 196 11.19 -11.34 -16.08
N ARG A 197 12.36 -10.77 -16.39
CA ARG A 197 13.61 -11.12 -15.70
C ARG A 197 13.54 -10.76 -14.22
N GLN A 198 13.02 -9.57 -13.89
CA GLN A 198 12.82 -9.15 -12.49
C GLN A 198 11.78 -10.03 -11.80
N LEU A 199 10.65 -10.32 -12.44
CA LEU A 199 9.61 -11.19 -11.87
C LEU A 199 10.13 -12.60 -11.58
N ARG A 200 10.93 -13.19 -12.47
CA ARG A 200 11.58 -14.49 -12.23
C ARG A 200 12.51 -14.42 -11.02
N HIS A 201 13.27 -13.34 -10.89
CA HIS A 201 14.15 -13.13 -9.75
C HIS A 201 13.35 -13.02 -8.44
N VAL A 202 12.27 -12.23 -8.42
CA VAL A 202 11.37 -12.08 -7.27
C VAL A 202 10.74 -13.41 -6.88
N ILE A 203 10.09 -14.10 -7.82
CA ILE A 203 9.42 -15.39 -7.53
C ILE A 203 10.42 -16.40 -6.97
N LYS A 204 11.58 -16.56 -7.61
CA LYS A 204 12.59 -17.53 -7.14
C LYS A 204 13.15 -17.12 -5.78
N GLY A 205 13.43 -15.84 -5.55
CA GLY A 205 13.92 -15.31 -4.28
C GLY A 205 12.92 -15.56 -3.15
N THR A 206 11.68 -15.09 -3.33
CA THR A 206 10.59 -15.25 -2.36
C THR A 206 10.31 -16.72 -2.04
N LEU A 207 10.19 -17.59 -3.05
CA LEU A 207 9.88 -19.01 -2.83
C LEU A 207 11.07 -19.82 -2.26
N SER A 208 12.28 -19.26 -2.28
CA SER A 208 13.46 -19.87 -1.65
C SER A 208 13.64 -19.42 -0.19
N ALA A 209 12.83 -18.48 0.30
CA ALA A 209 12.89 -18.02 1.69
C ALA A 209 12.58 -19.16 2.65
N LYS A 210 13.49 -19.41 3.60
CA LYS A 210 13.36 -20.53 4.55
C LYS A 210 12.10 -20.43 5.41
N GLU A 211 11.72 -19.23 5.80
CA GLU A 211 10.53 -18.97 6.62
C GLU A 211 9.22 -19.30 5.90
N PHE A 212 9.23 -19.41 4.57
CA PHE A 212 8.03 -19.76 3.80
C PHE A 212 7.84 -21.28 3.75
N ASN A 213 8.88 -22.06 4.08
CA ASN A 213 8.82 -23.51 4.14
C ASN A 213 8.32 -24.14 2.82
N ILE A 214 8.75 -23.58 1.69
CA ILE A 214 8.39 -24.01 0.33
C ILE A 214 9.53 -24.84 -0.26
N GLU A 215 9.20 -25.93 -0.93
CA GLU A 215 10.10 -26.67 -1.81
C GLU A 215 9.78 -26.30 -3.26
N LEU A 216 10.64 -25.48 -3.88
CA LEU A 216 10.50 -25.08 -5.27
C LEU A 216 11.17 -26.10 -6.19
N GLN A 217 10.36 -26.82 -6.97
CA GLN A 217 10.80 -27.75 -8.00
C GLN A 217 10.76 -27.08 -9.38
N GLU A 218 11.67 -27.50 -10.28
CA GLU A 218 11.77 -26.97 -11.65
C GLU A 218 11.71 -25.43 -11.70
N SER A 219 12.55 -24.77 -10.91
CA SER A 219 12.36 -23.35 -10.52
C SER A 219 12.06 -22.39 -11.67
N ASP A 220 12.73 -22.55 -12.81
CA ASP A 220 12.55 -21.65 -13.96
C ASP A 220 11.24 -21.93 -14.72
N ALA A 221 10.83 -23.19 -14.81
CA ALA A 221 9.56 -23.58 -15.43
C ALA A 221 8.38 -23.19 -14.53
N THR A 222 8.51 -23.38 -13.21
CA THR A 222 7.50 -22.96 -12.24
C THR A 222 7.33 -21.45 -12.25
N ALA A 223 8.43 -20.68 -12.16
CA ALA A 223 8.36 -19.22 -12.25
C ALA A 223 7.80 -18.73 -13.59
N ALA A 224 8.18 -19.36 -14.71
CA ALA A 224 7.61 -19.04 -16.03
C ALA A 224 6.10 -19.23 -16.05
N LYS A 225 5.62 -20.35 -15.51
CA LYS A 225 4.19 -20.69 -15.56
C LYS A 225 3.35 -19.80 -14.63
N ILE A 226 3.87 -19.45 -13.46
CA ILE A 226 3.26 -18.45 -12.57
C ILE A 226 3.13 -17.12 -13.31
N ILE A 227 4.21 -16.62 -13.93
CA ILE A 227 4.19 -15.35 -14.68
C ILE A 227 3.18 -15.40 -15.82
N ASP A 228 3.13 -16.50 -16.58
CA ASP A 228 2.19 -16.68 -17.68
C ASP A 228 0.73 -16.59 -17.21
N ASN A 229 0.40 -17.20 -16.08
CA ASN A 229 -0.96 -17.21 -15.53
C ASN A 229 -1.41 -15.87 -14.93
N ILE A 230 -0.47 -15.01 -14.51
CA ILE A 230 -0.78 -13.71 -13.87
C ILE A 230 -0.69 -12.51 -14.81
N ARG A 231 -0.26 -12.71 -16.06
CA ARG A 231 -0.21 -11.61 -17.03
C ARG A 231 -1.62 -11.15 -17.37
N ASN A 232 -1.83 -9.83 -17.33
CA ASN A 232 -3.05 -9.22 -17.83
C ASN A 232 -3.07 -9.14 -19.37
N GLU A 233 -4.14 -8.57 -19.94
CA GLU A 233 -4.31 -8.39 -21.39
C GLU A 233 -3.17 -7.60 -22.06
N ARG A 234 -2.50 -6.71 -21.31
CA ARG A 234 -1.33 -5.94 -21.76
C ARG A 234 -0.01 -6.68 -21.58
N ARG A 235 -0.06 -7.94 -21.16
CA ARG A 235 1.10 -8.77 -20.77
C ARG A 235 1.89 -8.19 -19.61
N GLU A 236 1.26 -7.42 -18.75
CA GLU A 236 1.87 -6.85 -17.55
C GLU A 236 1.48 -7.63 -16.31
N VAL A 237 2.25 -7.51 -15.24
CA VAL A 237 1.97 -8.12 -13.94
C VAL A 237 1.79 -7.03 -12.89
N ASP A 238 0.75 -7.15 -12.08
CA ASP A 238 0.59 -6.39 -10.84
C ASP A 238 1.21 -7.18 -9.68
N LEU A 239 2.08 -6.56 -8.89
CA LEU A 239 2.77 -7.25 -7.79
C LEU A 239 1.81 -7.67 -6.67
N THR A 240 0.68 -6.98 -6.56
CA THR A 240 -0.41 -7.33 -5.66
C THR A 240 -1.06 -8.65 -6.08
N GLU A 241 -1.35 -8.79 -7.37
CA GLU A 241 -1.91 -10.02 -7.94
C GLU A 241 -0.93 -11.19 -7.79
N LEU A 242 0.37 -10.93 -7.96
CA LEU A 242 1.40 -11.93 -7.68
C LEU A 242 1.32 -12.45 -6.23
N GLN A 243 1.19 -11.56 -5.24
CA GLN A 243 1.09 -12.00 -3.83
C GLN A 243 -0.15 -12.86 -3.59
N VAL A 244 -1.31 -12.47 -4.13
CA VAL A 244 -2.57 -13.24 -4.02
C VAL A 244 -2.44 -14.59 -4.72
N TYR A 245 -1.82 -14.63 -5.89
CA TYR A 245 -1.62 -15.86 -6.63
C TYR A 245 -0.71 -16.84 -5.88
N LEU A 246 0.40 -16.34 -5.32
CA LEU A 246 1.32 -17.18 -4.56
C LEU A 246 0.68 -17.70 -3.26
N ASP A 247 -0.16 -16.91 -2.59
CA ASP A 247 -1.00 -17.37 -1.47
C ASP A 247 -1.93 -18.51 -1.90
N HIS A 248 -2.63 -18.34 -3.02
CA HIS A 248 -3.52 -19.36 -3.55
C HIS A 248 -2.77 -20.67 -3.86
N LEU A 249 -1.60 -20.58 -4.48
CA LEU A 249 -0.75 -21.76 -4.70
C LEU A 249 -0.33 -22.39 -3.37
N TYR A 250 0.01 -21.59 -2.37
CA TYR A 250 0.46 -22.07 -1.06
C TYR A 250 -0.60 -22.85 -0.31
N ARG A 251 -1.87 -22.43 -0.40
CA ARG A 251 -3.01 -23.12 0.22
C ARG A 251 -3.36 -24.43 -0.48
N ARG A 252 -3.10 -24.53 -1.78
CA ARG A 252 -3.43 -25.71 -2.61
C ARG A 252 -2.25 -26.67 -2.81
N ALA A 253 -1.04 -26.22 -2.49
CA ALA A 253 0.17 -27.01 -2.64
C ALA A 253 0.05 -28.31 -1.83
N GLN A 254 0.59 -29.39 -2.41
CA GLN A 254 0.77 -30.61 -1.65
C GLN A 254 1.90 -30.42 -0.65
N VAL A 255 1.72 -30.98 0.54
CA VAL A 255 2.72 -30.96 1.59
C VAL A 255 3.61 -32.20 1.47
N ASN A 256 4.91 -32.00 1.24
CA ASN A 256 5.91 -33.06 1.24
C ASN A 256 6.92 -32.81 2.37
N LYS A 257 7.05 -33.75 3.30
CA LYS A 257 7.92 -33.63 4.49
C LYS A 257 7.72 -32.30 5.24
N GLY A 258 6.46 -31.85 5.33
CA GLY A 258 6.09 -30.60 5.99
C GLY A 258 6.32 -29.34 5.15
N ARG A 259 6.83 -29.43 3.91
CA ARG A 259 7.05 -28.29 3.01
C ARG A 259 5.98 -28.21 1.93
N GLN A 260 5.54 -27.01 1.60
CA GLN A 260 4.65 -26.80 0.45
C GLN A 260 5.42 -26.98 -0.84
N VAL A 261 4.99 -27.89 -1.72
CA VAL A 261 5.69 -28.16 -2.98
C VAL A 261 5.15 -27.27 -4.09
N PHE A 262 6.02 -26.43 -4.64
CA PHE A 262 5.72 -25.58 -5.78
C PHE A 262 6.38 -26.16 -7.03
N ASN A 263 5.58 -26.51 -8.03
CA ASN A 263 6.04 -27.07 -9.30
C ASN A 263 5.18 -26.53 -10.48
N PRO A 264 5.56 -26.79 -11.74
CA PRO A 264 4.84 -26.25 -12.89
C PRO A 264 3.40 -26.79 -12.99
N GLN A 265 3.15 -28.00 -12.48
CA GLN A 265 1.84 -28.65 -12.52
C GLN A 265 0.85 -27.95 -11.58
N LEU A 266 1.26 -27.61 -10.34
CA LEU A 266 0.45 -26.84 -9.40
C LEU A 266 0.03 -25.49 -10.02
N ALA A 267 0.96 -24.79 -10.67
CA ALA A 267 0.65 -23.53 -11.34
C ALA A 267 -0.34 -23.73 -12.52
N ARG A 268 -0.21 -24.82 -13.30
CA ARG A 268 -1.19 -25.14 -14.37
C ARG A 268 -2.58 -25.41 -13.81
N GLU A 269 -2.68 -26.14 -12.71
CA GLU A 269 -3.95 -26.51 -12.07
C GLU A 269 -4.64 -25.31 -11.43
N ALA A 270 -3.88 -24.35 -10.87
CA ALA A 270 -4.44 -23.10 -10.35
C ALA A 270 -5.05 -22.22 -11.47
N GLY A 271 -4.51 -22.30 -12.68
CA GLY A 271 -5.03 -21.57 -13.84
C GLY A 271 -4.75 -20.07 -13.80
N GLU A 272 -5.52 -19.32 -14.59
CA GLU A 272 -5.35 -17.87 -14.78
C GLU A 272 -5.75 -17.04 -13.55
N MET A 273 -5.11 -15.87 -13.38
CA MET A 273 -5.34 -14.97 -12.25
C MET A 273 -6.80 -14.55 -12.06
N LYS A 274 -7.54 -14.33 -13.15
CA LYS A 274 -8.95 -13.95 -13.06
C LYS A 274 -9.77 -14.98 -12.29
N ASN A 275 -9.52 -16.27 -12.54
CA ASN A 275 -10.20 -17.36 -11.86
C ASN A 275 -9.76 -17.44 -10.39
N VAL A 276 -8.47 -17.25 -10.13
CA VAL A 276 -7.92 -17.23 -8.77
C VAL A 276 -8.51 -16.10 -7.93
N LEU A 277 -8.64 -14.88 -8.48
CA LEU A 277 -9.26 -13.76 -7.79
C LEU A 277 -10.74 -14.02 -7.49
N THR A 278 -11.48 -14.56 -8.46
CA THR A 278 -12.89 -14.91 -8.26
C THR A 278 -13.05 -15.95 -7.16
N GLN A 279 -12.31 -17.06 -7.22
CA GLN A 279 -12.36 -18.11 -6.20
C GLN A 279 -11.95 -17.59 -4.82
N PHE A 280 -10.86 -16.84 -4.74
CA PHE A 280 -10.40 -16.26 -3.48
C PHE A 280 -11.44 -15.33 -2.87
N LEU A 281 -12.04 -14.43 -3.67
CA LEU A 281 -13.06 -13.52 -3.19
C LEU A 281 -14.31 -14.29 -2.73
N GLU A 282 -14.79 -15.25 -3.52
CA GLU A 282 -15.94 -16.10 -3.15
C GLU A 282 -15.69 -16.85 -1.84
N GLU A 283 -14.53 -17.52 -1.70
CA GLU A 283 -14.18 -18.24 -0.47
C GLU A 283 -14.10 -17.32 0.75
N GLN A 284 -13.53 -16.11 0.61
CA GLN A 284 -13.48 -15.15 1.73
C GLN A 284 -14.85 -14.59 2.07
N LEU A 285 -15.67 -14.30 1.06
CA LEU A 285 -17.05 -13.81 1.26
C LEU A 285 -17.90 -14.87 1.95
N ASP A 286 -17.86 -16.13 1.52
CA ASP A 286 -18.62 -17.23 2.12
C ASP A 286 -18.26 -17.40 3.61
N LEU A 287 -16.96 -17.39 3.95
CA LEU A 287 -16.50 -17.46 5.34
C LEU A 287 -17.00 -16.28 6.19
N LEU A 288 -16.98 -15.07 5.62
CA LEU A 288 -17.50 -13.87 6.28
C LEU A 288 -19.01 -13.95 6.50
N GLU A 289 -19.75 -14.39 5.48
CA GLU A 289 -21.21 -14.54 5.54
C GLU A 289 -21.63 -15.57 6.60
N ASP A 290 -20.92 -16.71 6.68
CA ASP A 290 -21.13 -17.72 7.72
C ASP A 290 -20.84 -17.19 9.13
N ASN A 291 -19.78 -16.39 9.28
CA ASN A 291 -19.45 -15.74 10.54
C ASN A 291 -20.48 -14.66 10.92
N LEU A 292 -20.98 -13.89 9.95
CA LEU A 292 -22.04 -12.91 10.17
C LEU A 292 -23.34 -13.57 10.63
N LYS A 293 -23.71 -14.69 10.00
CA LYS A 293 -24.88 -15.49 10.37
C LYS A 293 -24.80 -15.99 11.81
N SER A 294 -23.67 -16.58 12.18
CA SER A 294 -23.48 -17.18 13.50
C SER A 294 -23.31 -16.13 14.61
N ARG A 295 -22.56 -15.05 14.36
CA ARG A 295 -22.21 -14.04 15.37
C ARG A 295 -23.26 -12.95 15.57
N PHE A 296 -23.94 -12.53 14.50
CA PHE A 296 -24.90 -11.42 14.55
C PHE A 296 -26.35 -11.86 14.29
N GLN A 297 -26.60 -13.17 14.08
CA GLN A 297 -27.93 -13.71 13.79
C GLN A 297 -28.59 -12.99 12.61
N LEU A 298 -27.79 -12.56 11.63
CA LEU A 298 -28.28 -11.83 10.49
C LEU A 298 -29.17 -12.76 9.65
N PRO A 299 -30.43 -12.39 9.35
CA PRO A 299 -31.37 -13.27 8.65
C PRO A 299 -30.95 -13.57 7.22
N ASP A 300 -30.28 -12.62 6.54
CA ASP A 300 -29.67 -12.81 5.22
C ASP A 300 -28.30 -12.12 5.16
N PRO A 301 -27.19 -12.80 5.49
CA PRO A 301 -25.84 -12.25 5.40
C PRO A 301 -25.35 -12.13 3.95
N LYS A 302 -26.05 -12.73 2.99
CA LYS A 302 -25.56 -12.90 1.64
C LYS A 302 -25.37 -11.57 0.93
N GLY A 303 -24.17 -11.33 0.41
CA GLY A 303 -23.81 -10.11 -0.31
C GLY A 303 -23.51 -8.90 0.59
N VAL A 304 -23.69 -8.99 1.92
CA VAL A 304 -23.38 -7.88 2.84
C VAL A 304 -21.91 -7.47 2.76
N PRO A 305 -20.91 -8.39 2.85
CA PRO A 305 -19.52 -7.97 2.77
C PRO A 305 -19.19 -7.40 1.38
N LEU A 306 -19.79 -7.95 0.32
CA LEU A 306 -19.60 -7.47 -1.04
C LEU A 306 -20.16 -6.05 -1.24
N GLU A 307 -21.33 -5.73 -0.67
CA GLU A 307 -21.88 -4.36 -0.72
C GLU A 307 -20.94 -3.36 -0.03
N ILE A 308 -20.32 -3.73 1.09
CA ILE A 308 -19.32 -2.89 1.75
C ILE A 308 -18.12 -2.67 0.83
N LEU A 309 -17.56 -3.73 0.24
CA LEU A 309 -16.43 -3.62 -0.70
C LEU A 309 -16.77 -2.74 -1.91
N PHE A 310 -17.98 -2.84 -2.46
CA PHE A 310 -18.42 -1.98 -3.57
C PHE A 310 -18.44 -0.50 -3.21
N THR A 311 -18.64 -0.14 -1.94
CA THR A 311 -18.50 1.27 -1.53
C THR A 311 -17.08 1.80 -1.71
N LEU A 312 -16.07 0.93 -1.68
CA LEU A 312 -14.64 1.26 -1.72
C LEU A 312 -14.04 1.23 -3.14
N VAL A 313 -14.88 1.07 -4.16
CA VAL A 313 -14.47 1.03 -5.57
C VAL A 313 -15.10 2.23 -6.32
N THR A 314 -14.32 2.87 -7.19
CA THR A 314 -14.83 3.94 -8.06
C THR A 314 -15.63 3.38 -9.24
N ASN A 315 -16.41 4.22 -9.92
CA ASN A 315 -17.09 3.85 -11.17
C ASN A 315 -16.12 3.39 -12.27
N GLU A 316 -14.86 3.81 -12.17
CA GLU A 316 -13.73 3.42 -13.04
C GLU A 316 -13.03 2.13 -12.56
N ARG A 317 -13.63 1.41 -11.59
CA ARG A 317 -13.14 0.15 -11.02
C ARG A 317 -11.78 0.24 -10.33
N THR A 318 -11.40 1.42 -9.84
CA THR A 318 -10.18 1.59 -9.04
C THR A 318 -10.51 1.66 -7.55
N LYS A 319 -9.58 1.21 -6.70
CA LYS A 319 -9.72 1.32 -5.23
C LYS A 319 -9.78 2.79 -4.81
N ARG A 320 -10.65 3.10 -3.85
CA ARG A 320 -10.81 4.45 -3.27
C ARG A 320 -10.69 4.35 -1.75
N ALA A 321 -9.84 5.19 -1.16
CA ALA A 321 -9.83 5.40 0.29
C ALA A 321 -11.15 6.07 0.73
N MET A 322 -11.76 5.64 1.83
CA MET A 322 -12.99 6.24 2.34
C MET A 322 -13.01 6.22 3.87
N SER A 323 -13.56 7.27 4.48
CA SER A 323 -13.82 7.27 5.91
C SER A 323 -14.97 6.35 6.26
N LYS A 324 -14.99 5.82 7.49
CA LYS A 324 -16.08 5.00 8.00
C LYS A 324 -17.42 5.75 7.95
N GLU A 325 -17.41 7.05 8.24
CA GLU A 325 -18.58 7.92 8.18
C GLU A 325 -19.13 8.01 6.75
N ASP A 326 -18.26 8.08 5.74
CA ASP A 326 -18.67 8.09 4.33
C ASP A 326 -19.25 6.75 3.89
N ILE A 327 -18.65 5.64 4.34
CA ILE A 327 -19.16 4.29 4.08
C ILE A 327 -20.56 4.16 4.69
N LEU A 328 -20.75 4.55 5.96
CA LEU A 328 -22.05 4.55 6.62
C LEU A 328 -23.08 5.43 5.89
N ARG A 329 -22.68 6.63 5.44
CA ARG A 329 -23.55 7.53 4.67
C ARG A 329 -24.01 6.90 3.35
N ARG A 330 -23.12 6.20 2.64
CA ARG A 330 -23.48 5.46 1.42
C ARG A 330 -24.40 4.30 1.71
N LEU A 331 -24.06 3.47 2.69
CA LEU A 331 -24.87 2.30 3.06
C LEU A 331 -26.25 2.69 3.59
N ALA A 332 -26.41 3.88 4.20
CA ALA A 332 -27.72 4.39 4.62
C ALA A 332 -28.69 4.64 3.45
N GLN A 333 -28.19 4.79 2.22
CA GLN A 333 -29.00 4.93 1.01
C GLN A 333 -29.56 3.59 0.50
N LEU A 334 -29.12 2.46 1.07
CA LEU A 334 -29.63 1.15 0.70
C LEU A 334 -31.12 0.99 1.11
N PRO A 335 -31.88 0.17 0.35
CA PRO A 335 -33.23 -0.20 0.71
C PRO A 335 -33.31 -0.80 2.13
N PRO A 336 -34.39 -0.57 2.91
CA PRO A 336 -34.52 -1.02 4.30
C PRO A 336 -34.17 -2.50 4.53
N GLU A 337 -34.56 -3.36 3.60
CA GLU A 337 -34.34 -4.81 3.61
C GLU A 337 -32.87 -5.22 3.49
N ARG A 338 -31.98 -4.34 3.01
CA ARG A 338 -30.53 -4.58 2.89
C ARG A 338 -29.72 -3.86 3.97
N ARG A 339 -30.36 -3.13 4.87
CA ARG A 339 -29.66 -2.40 5.93
C ARG A 339 -29.19 -3.35 7.02
N PHE A 340 -27.95 -3.16 7.44
CA PHE A 340 -27.35 -3.87 8.56
C PHE A 340 -26.84 -2.90 9.62
N SER A 341 -26.65 -3.39 10.84
CA SER A 341 -26.21 -2.54 11.96
C SER A 341 -24.77 -2.03 11.76
N PRO A 342 -24.40 -0.87 12.33
CA PRO A 342 -23.01 -0.40 12.32
C PRO A 342 -22.00 -1.41 12.87
N LYS A 343 -22.41 -2.28 13.81
CA LYS A 343 -21.56 -3.34 14.35
C LYS A 343 -21.17 -4.39 13.30
N VAL A 344 -22.04 -4.64 12.31
CA VAL A 344 -21.76 -5.54 11.19
C VAL A 344 -20.72 -4.92 10.27
N LEU A 345 -20.84 -3.61 9.99
CA LEU A 345 -19.82 -2.88 9.23
C LEU A 345 -18.46 -2.97 9.94
N ASP A 346 -18.42 -2.70 11.25
CA ASP A 346 -17.18 -2.74 12.03
C ASP A 346 -16.51 -4.11 11.97
N TYR A 347 -17.29 -5.16 12.18
CA TYR A 347 -16.79 -6.53 12.05
C TYR A 347 -16.25 -6.83 10.66
N CYS A 348 -16.99 -6.46 9.60
CA CYS A 348 -16.53 -6.69 8.23
C CYS A 348 -15.25 -5.92 7.93
N LEU A 349 -15.12 -4.66 8.36
CA LEU A 349 -13.91 -3.86 8.16
C LEU A 349 -12.71 -4.46 8.90
N GLU A 350 -12.89 -4.90 10.15
CA GLU A 350 -11.86 -5.60 10.93
C GLU A 350 -11.42 -6.90 10.23
N GLU A 351 -12.36 -7.69 9.74
CA GLU A 351 -12.06 -8.93 9.05
C GLU A 351 -11.41 -8.70 7.68
N PHE A 352 -11.85 -7.71 6.90
CA PHE A 352 -11.19 -7.34 5.65
C PHE A 352 -9.75 -6.90 5.89
N ASN A 353 -9.49 -6.17 6.96
CA ASN A 353 -8.13 -5.80 7.35
C ASN A 353 -7.31 -7.04 7.77
N ARG A 354 -7.89 -7.94 8.58
CA ARG A 354 -7.27 -9.21 8.98
C ARG A 354 -6.93 -10.11 7.79
N LEU A 355 -7.80 -10.12 6.79
CA LEU A 355 -7.62 -10.84 5.52
C LEU A 355 -6.73 -10.09 4.53
N ARG A 356 -6.23 -8.90 4.90
CA ARG A 356 -5.41 -8.02 4.04
C ARG A 356 -6.08 -7.67 2.72
N LEU A 357 -7.41 -7.57 2.73
CA LEU A 357 -8.24 -7.12 1.60
C LEU A 357 -8.35 -5.59 1.53
N LEU A 358 -8.12 -4.93 2.66
CA LEU A 358 -8.07 -3.47 2.80
C LEU A 358 -6.83 -3.09 3.60
N ASN A 359 -6.23 -1.94 3.27
CA ASN A 359 -5.21 -1.33 4.11
C ASN A 359 -5.93 -0.26 4.95
N GLN A 360 -6.26 -0.58 6.20
CA GLN A 360 -6.78 0.44 7.13
C GLN A 360 -5.64 1.40 7.47
N THR A 361 -5.89 2.70 7.30
CA THR A 361 -5.09 3.74 7.92
C THR A 361 -5.96 4.42 8.96
N ASP A 362 -5.39 4.58 10.16
CA ASP A 362 -6.05 5.19 11.33
C ASP A 362 -6.62 6.59 11.06
#